data_AF-A0A936SIH1-F1
#
_entry.id   AF-A0A936SIH1-F1
#
_cell.length_a   1.000
_cell.length_b   1.000
_cell.length_c   1.000
_cell.angle_alpha   90.00
_cell.angle_beta   90.00
_cell.angle_gamma   90.00
#
_symmetry.space_group_name_H-M   'P 1'
#
loop_
_entity.id
_entity.type
_entity.pdbx_description
1 polymer ?
#
loop_
_entity_poly.entity_id
_entity_poly.type
_entity_poly.pdbx_seq_one_letter_code
_entity_poly.pdbx_strand_id
1 'polypeptide(L)'
;MLIAAVIFTMYQTSPAQKKRPKRSLTPTVAATPTTPEIDYKVSMSKPSSHYLEVEMSVKWQQMPELLELKLPVWTPGSYLVREFARHVQDFESINAANAVLGWKKINKNTWQVETKGSKEIVAKYRVYANELTVRTNELNDEHAFWNNSALLFL
;
A
#
# COMPACT_ATOMS: atom_id res chain seq x y z
N MET A 1 -12.10 -71.44 9.57
CA MET A 1 -12.01 -69.98 9.76
C MET A 1 -11.63 -69.36 8.42
N LEU A 2 -12.28 -68.37 7.82
CA LEU A 2 -13.46 -67.60 8.17
C LEU A 2 -13.83 -66.82 6.88
N ILE A 3 -15.08 -67.02 6.41
CA ILE A 3 -16.00 -66.07 5.74
C ILE A 3 -15.65 -65.47 4.36
N ALA A 4 -16.56 -65.77 3.42
CA ALA A 4 -16.75 -65.13 2.12
C ALA A 4 -17.35 -63.72 2.25
N ALA A 5 -16.85 -62.75 1.48
CA ALA A 5 -17.40 -61.41 1.41
C ALA A 5 -18.39 -61.29 0.23
N VAL A 6 -19.67 -61.06 0.57
CA VAL A 6 -20.75 -60.75 -0.37
C VAL A 6 -20.70 -59.26 -0.71
N ILE A 7 -20.50 -58.91 -1.98
CA ILE A 7 -20.56 -57.53 -2.47
C ILE A 7 -22.03 -57.21 -2.77
N PHE A 8 -22.61 -56.29 -1.99
CA PHE A 8 -23.95 -55.77 -2.19
C PHE A 8 -23.86 -54.43 -2.95
N THR A 9 -24.16 -54.44 -4.25
CA THR A 9 -24.21 -53.21 -5.06
C THR A 9 -25.58 -52.57 -4.89
N MET A 10 -25.69 -51.59 -4.00
CA MET A 10 -26.91 -50.81 -3.80
C MET A 10 -26.98 -49.69 -4.85
N TYR A 11 -27.85 -49.84 -5.85
CA TYR A 11 -28.26 -48.75 -6.72
C TYR A 11 -29.11 -47.77 -5.91
N GLN A 12 -28.62 -46.55 -5.67
CA GLN A 12 -29.46 -45.42 -5.25
C GLN A 12 -29.74 -44.53 -6.46
N THR A 13 -31.00 -44.46 -6.88
CA THR A 13 -31.48 -43.54 -7.90
C THR A 13 -31.66 -42.14 -7.28
N SER A 14 -30.94 -41.16 -7.79
CA SER A 14 -31.06 -39.75 -7.36
C SER A 14 -32.32 -39.11 -7.97
N PRO A 15 -33.18 -38.42 -7.20
CA PRO A 15 -34.34 -37.74 -7.75
C PRO A 15 -33.96 -36.47 -8.53
N ALA A 16 -34.76 -36.16 -9.55
CA ALA A 16 -34.55 -35.04 -10.47
C ALA A 16 -34.71 -33.65 -9.79
N GLN A 17 -33.78 -32.74 -10.07
CA GLN A 17 -33.72 -31.39 -9.51
C GLN A 17 -34.70 -30.45 -10.21
N LYS A 18 -35.65 -29.85 -9.48
CA LYS A 18 -36.58 -28.82 -10.02
C LYS A 18 -35.83 -27.53 -10.37
N LYS A 19 -35.99 -27.05 -11.62
CA LYS A 19 -35.39 -25.80 -12.12
C LYS A 19 -35.96 -24.58 -11.38
N ARG A 20 -35.07 -23.78 -10.76
CA ARG A 20 -35.40 -22.47 -10.16
C ARG A 20 -35.58 -21.39 -11.25
N PRO A 21 -36.49 -20.41 -11.07
CA PRO A 21 -36.69 -19.33 -12.03
C PRO A 21 -35.48 -18.37 -12.07
N LYS A 22 -35.11 -17.93 -13.28
CA LYS A 22 -34.03 -16.95 -13.53
C LYS A 22 -34.43 -15.58 -12.98
N ARG A 23 -33.71 -15.11 -11.96
CA ARG A 23 -33.75 -13.72 -11.47
C ARG A 23 -33.19 -12.81 -12.58
N SER A 24 -33.99 -11.88 -13.11
CA SER A 24 -33.46 -10.83 -13.97
C SER A 24 -32.65 -9.86 -13.11
N LEU A 25 -31.36 -9.74 -13.42
CA LEU A 25 -30.48 -8.74 -12.83
C LEU A 25 -30.47 -7.56 -13.80
N THR A 26 -31.12 -6.48 -13.43
CA THR A 26 -30.90 -5.19 -14.08
C THR A 26 -29.43 -4.80 -13.86
N PRO A 27 -28.65 -4.51 -14.91
CA PRO A 27 -27.26 -4.12 -14.71
C PRO A 27 -27.21 -2.71 -14.15
N THR A 28 -26.98 -2.57 -12.85
CA THR A 28 -26.44 -1.34 -12.29
C THR A 28 -25.07 -1.13 -12.93
N VAL A 29 -24.91 -0.08 -13.74
CA VAL A 29 -23.61 0.31 -14.28
C VAL A 29 -22.72 0.66 -13.08
N ALA A 30 -21.87 -0.29 -12.67
CA ALA A 30 -20.88 -0.05 -11.64
C ALA A 30 -19.90 1.01 -12.18
N ALA A 31 -19.76 2.12 -11.46
CA ALA A 31 -18.75 3.12 -11.79
C ALA A 31 -17.36 2.47 -11.71
N THR A 32 -16.56 2.61 -12.76
CA THR A 32 -15.19 2.08 -12.79
C THR A 32 -14.39 2.76 -11.68
N PRO A 33 -13.76 2.01 -10.76
CA PRO A 33 -12.87 2.61 -9.77
C PRO A 33 -11.74 3.33 -10.51
N THR A 34 -11.60 4.63 -10.25
CA THR A 34 -10.48 5.41 -10.82
C THR A 34 -9.24 5.06 -10.00
N THR A 35 -8.15 4.69 -10.65
CA THR A 35 -6.85 4.47 -9.99
C THR A 35 -6.24 5.83 -9.66
N PRO A 36 -5.65 6.03 -8.46
CA PRO A 36 -4.88 7.23 -8.17
C PRO A 36 -3.65 7.33 -9.07
N GLU A 37 -3.33 8.53 -9.53
CA GLU A 37 -2.04 8.88 -10.15
C GLU A 37 -1.09 9.28 -9.03
N ILE A 38 0.09 8.64 -8.98
CA ILE A 38 1.06 8.82 -7.91
C ILE A 38 2.43 9.12 -8.51
N ASP A 39 2.98 10.27 -8.16
CA ASP A 39 4.32 10.72 -8.57
C ASP A 39 5.23 10.87 -7.36
N TYR A 40 6.50 10.54 -7.53
CA TYR A 40 7.54 10.74 -6.52
C TYR A 40 8.67 11.58 -7.06
N LYS A 41 9.10 12.56 -6.26
CA LYS A 41 10.36 13.27 -6.44
C LYS A 41 11.25 12.97 -5.24
N VAL A 42 12.43 12.43 -5.53
CA VAL A 42 13.47 12.17 -4.53
C VAL A 42 14.60 13.17 -4.76
N SER A 43 15.03 13.85 -3.70
CA SER A 43 16.08 14.87 -3.72
C SER A 43 17.12 14.59 -2.64
N MET A 44 18.33 15.10 -2.86
CA MET A 44 19.51 14.87 -2.01
C MET A 44 20.24 16.20 -1.82
N SER A 45 19.56 17.21 -1.26
CA SER A 45 20.10 18.58 -1.22
C SER A 45 21.40 18.70 -0.40
N LYS A 46 21.59 17.83 0.60
CA LYS A 46 22.77 17.76 1.48
C LYS A 46 23.18 16.30 1.75
N PRO A 47 23.93 15.65 0.85
CA PRO A 47 24.27 14.23 0.97
C PRO A 47 24.97 13.83 2.28
N SER A 48 25.93 14.62 2.78
CA SER A 48 26.58 14.44 4.09
C SER A 48 25.63 14.40 5.30
N SER A 49 24.39 14.86 5.17
CA SER A 49 23.39 14.77 6.23
C SER A 49 22.72 13.39 6.32
N HIS A 50 22.95 12.52 5.33
CA HIS A 50 22.31 11.21 5.18
C HIS A 50 20.79 11.26 5.07
N TYR A 51 20.20 12.39 4.62
CA TYR A 51 18.75 12.51 4.43
C TYR A 51 18.38 12.53 2.95
N LEU A 52 17.55 11.56 2.56
CA LEU A 52 16.78 11.61 1.31
C LEU A 52 15.52 12.45 1.56
N GLU A 53 15.25 13.41 0.68
CA GLU A 53 14.04 14.23 0.70
C GLU A 53 13.04 13.64 -0.29
N VAL A 54 11.81 13.40 0.14
CA VAL A 54 10.77 12.79 -0.71
C VAL A 54 9.55 13.70 -0.74
N GLU A 55 9.08 13.97 -1.96
CA GLU A 55 7.77 14.55 -2.23
C GLU A 55 6.93 13.50 -2.99
N MET A 56 5.80 13.10 -2.42
CA MET A 56 4.81 12.20 -3.03
C MET A 56 3.58 13.03 -3.40
N SER A 57 3.24 13.11 -4.69
CA SER A 57 1.96 13.67 -5.13
C SER A 57 0.97 12.54 -5.40
N VAL A 58 -0.24 12.67 -4.86
CA VAL A 58 -1.36 11.76 -5.09
C VAL A 58 -2.50 12.55 -5.70
N LYS A 59 -2.83 12.26 -6.95
CA LYS A 59 -3.99 12.82 -7.65
C LYS A 59 -5.05 11.75 -7.78
N TRP A 60 -6.24 12.04 -7.27
CA TRP A 60 -7.33 11.07 -7.32
C TRP A 60 -8.69 11.76 -7.46
N GLN A 61 -9.41 11.42 -8.53
CA GLN A 61 -10.72 12.00 -8.80
C GLN A 61 -11.75 11.71 -7.69
N GLN A 62 -11.61 10.56 -7.02
CA GLN A 62 -12.46 10.13 -5.90
C GLN A 62 -11.61 10.02 -4.63
N MET A 63 -10.90 11.10 -4.27
CA MET A 63 -10.08 11.16 -3.06
C MET A 63 -10.94 10.87 -1.82
N PRO A 64 -10.55 9.92 -0.96
CA PRO A 64 -11.26 9.67 0.30
C PRO A 64 -11.08 10.85 1.27
N GLU A 65 -11.98 11.02 2.24
CA GLU A 65 -11.83 12.04 3.30
C GLU A 65 -10.57 11.81 4.16
N LEU A 66 -10.22 10.54 4.36
CA LEU A 66 -9.04 10.09 5.06
C LEU A 66 -8.18 9.25 4.10
N LEU A 67 -7.03 9.79 3.71
CA LEU A 67 -6.05 9.10 2.88
C LEU A 67 -5.02 8.43 3.79
N GLU A 68 -4.84 7.11 3.64
CA GLU A 68 -3.80 6.38 4.36
C GLU A 68 -2.58 6.18 3.47
N LEU A 69 -1.43 6.67 3.92
CA LEU A 69 -0.13 6.45 3.31
C LEU A 69 0.64 5.42 4.13
N LYS A 70 1.12 4.36 3.47
CA LYS A 70 1.73 3.20 4.15
C LYS A 70 3.15 2.97 3.70
N LEU A 71 4.09 2.90 4.64
CA LEU A 71 5.44 2.48 4.32
C LEU A 71 5.53 0.96 4.47
N PRO A 72 6.13 0.23 3.53
CA PRO A 72 6.37 -1.20 3.71
C PRO A 72 7.17 -1.49 4.97
N VAL A 73 7.05 -2.74 5.47
CA VAL A 73 7.79 -3.22 6.65
C VAL A 73 8.74 -4.36 6.31
N TRP A 74 8.99 -4.61 5.03
CA TRP A 74 9.92 -5.63 4.54
C TRP A 74 10.26 -5.30 3.08
N THR A 75 11.31 -5.95 2.58
CA THR A 75 11.79 -5.77 1.20
C THR A 75 11.69 -7.11 0.45
N PRO A 76 11.21 -7.14 -0.80
CA PRO A 76 11.23 -8.35 -1.62
C PRO A 76 12.59 -9.05 -1.63
N GLY A 77 12.58 -10.37 -1.44
CA GLY A 77 13.81 -11.17 -1.25
C GLY A 77 14.32 -11.23 0.20
N SER A 78 13.76 -10.44 1.13
CA SER A 78 14.06 -10.49 2.56
C SER A 78 12.78 -10.52 3.39
N TYR A 79 12.34 -11.72 3.78
CA TYR A 79 11.07 -11.96 4.48
C TYR A 79 11.12 -11.69 5.99
N LEU A 80 11.95 -10.74 6.43
CA LEU A 80 12.00 -10.32 7.81
C LEU A 80 11.33 -8.96 7.95
N VAL A 81 10.48 -8.82 8.96
CA VAL A 81 9.91 -7.53 9.33
C VAL A 81 11.02 -6.56 9.74
N ARG A 82 10.89 -5.32 9.28
CA ARG A 82 11.79 -4.18 9.47
C ARG A 82 10.96 -2.97 9.86
N GLU A 83 11.58 -2.11 10.63
CA GLU A 83 10.95 -0.90 11.15
C GLU A 83 11.36 0.32 10.31
N PHE A 84 11.24 0.27 8.97
CA PHE A 84 11.69 1.37 8.09
C PHE A 84 11.09 2.73 8.47
N ALA A 85 9.86 2.72 8.97
CA ALA A 85 9.14 3.90 9.42
C ALA A 85 9.85 4.69 10.54
N ARG A 86 10.85 4.10 11.23
CA ARG A 86 11.70 4.82 12.21
C ARG A 86 12.62 5.85 11.57
N HIS A 87 12.92 5.71 10.27
CA HIS A 87 13.82 6.58 9.53
C HIS A 87 13.10 7.79 8.91
N VAL A 88 11.76 7.75 8.86
CA VAL A 88 10.94 8.87 8.36
C VAL A 88 10.93 10.00 9.39
N GLN A 89 11.26 11.20 8.93
CA GLN A 89 11.31 12.44 9.71
C GLN A 89 10.52 13.55 9.01
N ASP A 90 10.04 14.50 9.80
CA ASP A 90 9.41 15.75 9.33
C ASP A 90 8.29 15.54 8.30
N PHE A 91 7.43 14.56 8.56
CA PHE A 91 6.27 14.34 7.70
C PHE A 91 5.32 15.54 7.77
N GLU A 92 4.99 16.07 6.60
CA GLU A 92 3.95 17.06 6.40
C GLU A 92 3.10 16.72 5.17
N SER A 93 1.91 17.29 5.10
CA SER A 93 1.03 17.14 3.95
C SER A 93 0.36 18.46 3.61
N ILE A 94 0.28 18.76 2.32
CA ILE A 94 -0.35 19.95 1.77
C ILE A 94 -1.28 19.57 0.61
N ASN A 95 -2.23 20.43 0.28
CA ASN A 95 -3.02 20.30 -0.95
C ASN A 95 -2.39 21.10 -2.12
N ALA A 96 -3.01 21.03 -3.30
CA ALA A 96 -2.58 21.80 -4.48
C ALA A 96 -2.54 23.32 -4.28
N ALA A 97 -3.25 23.86 -3.29
CA ALA A 97 -3.22 25.29 -2.93
C ALA A 97 -2.15 25.61 -1.87
N ASN A 98 -1.24 24.68 -1.56
CA ASN A 98 -0.24 24.77 -0.50
C ASN A 98 -0.81 24.95 0.92
N ALA A 99 -2.09 24.63 1.13
CA ALA A 99 -2.68 24.63 2.46
C ALA A 99 -2.28 23.36 3.21
N VAL A 100 -1.80 23.51 4.45
CA VAL A 100 -1.40 22.40 5.32
C VAL A 100 -2.62 21.55 5.70
N LEU A 101 -2.47 20.24 5.58
CA LEU A 101 -3.47 19.25 5.92
C LEU A 101 -3.14 18.58 7.25
N GLY A 102 -4.18 18.32 8.04
CA GLY A 102 -4.04 17.57 9.29
C GLY A 102 -3.66 16.13 8.98
N TRP A 103 -2.81 15.56 9.82
CA TRP A 103 -2.45 14.15 9.73
C TRP A 103 -2.16 13.57 11.11
N LYS A 104 -2.25 12.24 11.21
CA LYS A 104 -1.82 11.50 12.39
C LYS A 104 -1.24 10.15 12.00
N LYS A 105 -0.35 9.62 12.83
CA LYS A 105 0.14 8.26 12.70
C LYS A 105 -0.83 7.30 13.40
N ILE A 106 -1.40 6.35 12.68
CA ILE A 106 -2.43 5.42 13.23
C ILE A 106 -1.86 4.07 13.67
N ASN A 107 -0.66 3.73 13.18
CA ASN A 107 0.14 2.59 13.61
C ASN A 107 1.62 2.82 13.24
N LYS A 108 2.50 1.83 13.44
CA LYS A 108 3.95 1.98 13.26
C LYS A 108 4.39 2.47 11.87
N ASN A 109 3.64 2.18 10.81
CA ASN A 109 4.03 2.44 9.43
C ASN A 109 2.94 3.10 8.58
N THR A 110 1.87 3.62 9.19
CA THR A 110 0.74 4.25 8.47
C THR A 110 0.47 5.67 8.97
N TRP A 111 0.45 6.61 8.03
CA TRP A 111 0.07 8.00 8.22
C TRP A 111 -1.30 8.22 7.60
N GLN A 112 -2.23 8.80 8.36
CA GLN A 112 -3.58 9.12 7.89
C GLN A 112 -3.69 10.64 7.73
N VAL A 113 -4.00 11.11 6.52
CA VAL A 113 -4.11 12.51 6.12
C VAL A 113 -5.60 12.88 5.94
N GLU A 114 -6.02 14.00 6.51
CA GLU A 114 -7.33 14.60 6.30
C GLU A 114 -7.34 15.39 4.99
N THR A 115 -7.99 14.85 3.95
CA THR A 115 -7.88 15.42 2.58
C THR A 115 -8.75 16.65 2.37
N LYS A 116 -9.80 16.81 3.20
CA LYS A 116 -10.76 17.93 3.16
C LYS A 116 -11.34 18.17 1.75
N GLY A 117 -11.57 17.09 1.01
CA GLY A 117 -12.13 17.13 -0.36
C GLY A 117 -11.14 17.57 -1.45
N SER A 118 -9.85 17.69 -1.12
CA SER A 118 -8.80 17.99 -2.10
C SER A 118 -8.63 16.84 -3.09
N LYS A 119 -8.43 17.15 -4.37
CA LYS A 119 -8.19 16.14 -5.43
C LYS A 119 -6.72 15.79 -5.63
N GLU A 120 -5.85 16.60 -5.06
CA GLU A 120 -4.40 16.42 -5.09
C GLU A 120 -3.85 16.68 -3.69
N ILE A 121 -3.06 15.72 -3.20
CA ILE A 121 -2.33 15.76 -1.95
C ILE A 121 -0.85 15.65 -2.25
N VAL A 122 -0.03 16.49 -1.63
CA VAL A 122 1.43 16.34 -1.64
C VAL A 122 1.89 16.03 -0.22
N ALA A 123 2.49 14.85 -0.03
CA ALA A 123 3.16 14.47 1.21
C ALA A 123 4.65 14.72 1.08
N LYS A 124 5.25 15.40 2.06
CA LYS A 124 6.69 15.69 2.11
C LYS A 124 7.27 15.10 3.37
N TYR A 125 8.44 14.50 3.26
CA TYR A 125 9.13 13.90 4.38
C TYR A 125 10.61 13.68 4.05
N ARG A 126 11.40 13.38 5.08
CA ARG A 126 12.80 12.99 4.95
C ARG A 126 13.01 11.56 5.42
N VAL A 127 13.94 10.84 4.83
CA VAL A 127 14.33 9.49 5.25
C VAL A 127 15.82 9.47 5.56
N TYR A 128 16.15 9.14 6.80
CA TYR A 128 17.54 8.93 7.22
C TYR A 128 18.10 7.65 6.60
N ALA A 129 19.20 7.76 5.87
CA ALA A 129 19.79 6.75 5.00
C ALA A 129 21.30 6.65 5.28
N ASN A 130 21.67 5.88 6.31
CA ASN A 130 23.06 5.67 6.70
C ASN A 130 23.32 4.18 7.03
N GLU A 131 22.79 3.29 6.20
CA GLU A 131 22.98 1.85 6.35
C GLU A 131 23.16 1.19 4.98
N LEU A 132 24.41 0.87 4.63
CA LEU A 132 24.75 0.17 3.38
C LEU A 132 24.38 -1.31 3.42
N THR A 133 23.14 -1.63 3.04
CA THR A 133 22.72 -3.02 2.74
C THR A 133 21.78 -3.04 1.56
N VAL A 134 21.64 -4.19 0.90
CA VAL A 134 20.68 -4.38 -0.21
C VAL A 134 19.20 -4.20 0.17
N ARG A 135 18.90 -4.02 1.47
CA ARG A 135 17.54 -3.94 2.04
C ARG A 135 17.19 -2.54 2.57
N THR A 136 18.19 -1.67 2.74
CA THR A 136 18.07 -0.37 3.41
C THR A 136 18.52 0.74 2.47
N ASN A 137 18.81 1.93 3.02
CA ASN A 137 19.22 3.10 2.26
C ASN A 137 20.56 3.63 2.80
N GLU A 138 21.43 4.07 1.90
CA GLU A 138 22.62 4.84 2.21
C GLU A 138 22.69 6.06 1.30
N LEU A 139 22.99 7.21 1.88
CA LEU A 139 23.32 8.44 1.19
C LEU A 139 24.50 9.06 1.90
N ASN A 140 25.58 9.35 1.18
CA ASN A 140 26.72 10.12 1.68
C ASN A 140 27.31 10.95 0.52
N ASP A 141 28.45 11.60 0.75
CA ASP A 141 29.07 12.46 -0.26
C ASP A 141 29.68 11.69 -1.45
N GLU A 142 29.85 10.37 -1.32
CA GLU A 142 30.45 9.53 -2.35
C GLU A 142 29.41 8.86 -3.25
N HIS A 143 28.29 8.41 -2.68
CA HIS A 143 27.24 7.73 -3.44
C HIS A 143 25.87 7.75 -2.75
N ALA A 144 24.87 7.29 -3.51
CA ALA A 144 23.51 7.07 -3.03
C ALA A 144 23.03 5.67 -3.46
N PHE A 145 22.44 4.96 -2.51
CA PHE A 145 21.75 3.70 -2.72
C PHE A 145 20.45 3.70 -1.90
N TRP A 146 19.34 3.29 -2.50
CA TRP A 146 18.11 3.13 -1.73
C TRP A 146 17.23 2.00 -2.25
N ASN A 147 16.36 1.53 -1.37
CA ASN A 147 15.29 0.61 -1.69
C ASN A 147 13.95 1.32 -1.59
N ASN A 148 13.12 1.22 -2.64
CA ASN A 148 11.79 1.86 -2.65
C ASN A 148 10.91 1.41 -1.47
N SER A 149 11.04 0.15 -1.01
CA SER A 149 10.27 -0.33 0.15
C SER A 149 10.64 0.35 1.47
N ALA A 150 11.84 0.91 1.56
CA ALA A 150 12.33 1.65 2.73
C ALA A 150 12.28 3.18 2.52
N LEU A 151 11.71 3.67 1.41
CA LEU A 151 11.74 5.09 1.03
C LEU A 151 10.36 5.63 0.63
N LEU A 152 9.60 4.91 -0.18
CA LEU A 152 8.37 5.39 -0.82
C LEU A 152 7.14 4.84 -0.10
N PHE A 153 6.20 5.73 0.21
CA PHE A 153 4.87 5.33 0.67
C PHE A 153 4.07 4.60 -0.42
N LEU A 154 2.93 4.04 -0.03
CA LEU A 154 1.92 3.39 -0.87
C LEU A 154 0.55 3.93 -0.52
#